data_AF-A0A6L3SQ23-F1
#
_entry.id   AF-A0A6L3SQ23-F1
#
_cell.length_a   1.000
_cell.length_b   1.000
_cell.length_c   1.000
_cell.angle_alpha   90.00
_cell.angle_beta   90.00
_cell.angle_gamma   90.00
#
_symmetry.space_group_name_H-M   'P 1'
#
loop_
_entity.id
_entity.type
_entity.pdbx_description
1 polymer ?
#
loop_
_entity_poly.entity_id
_entity_poly.type
_entity_poly.pdbx_seq_one_letter_code
_entity_poly.pdbx_strand_id
1 'polypeptide(L)'
;MVEPAPGTPAALVRRLLANLLKAALTADDRHSLAWRQEARRIRSQLMANPSALERLKIDGLWWLAIGDAEAPELRAEEKMIEWGQPKICPITIAEISASDFDVDRAVQHLRETAATG
;
A
#
# COMPACT_ATOMS: atom_id res chain seq x y z
N MET A 1 14.97 5.07 23.56
CA MET A 1 14.17 4.53 22.44
C MET A 1 14.93 4.87 21.17
N VAL A 2 15.50 3.88 20.49
CA VAL A 2 16.06 4.05 19.16
C VAL A 2 14.89 4.12 18.20
N GLU A 3 14.67 5.26 17.55
CA GLU A 3 13.78 5.32 16.39
C GLU A 3 14.34 4.35 15.34
N PRO A 4 13.53 3.43 14.78
CA PRO A 4 14.03 2.54 13.74
C PRO A 4 14.51 3.40 12.56
N ALA A 5 15.71 3.11 12.05
CA ALA A 5 16.26 3.78 10.88
C ALA A 5 15.19 3.84 9.76
N PRO A 6 15.08 4.96 9.03
CA PRO A 6 14.14 5.05 7.93
C PRO A 6 14.39 3.88 6.99
N GLY A 7 13.34 3.08 6.74
CA GLY A 7 13.44 1.93 5.85
C GLY A 7 13.92 2.36 4.46
N THR A 8 14.51 1.44 3.70
CA THR A 8 14.91 1.75 2.32
C THR A 8 13.71 2.24 1.51
N PRO A 9 13.89 3.09 0.49
CA PRO A 9 12.78 3.56 -0.37
C PRO A 9 11.92 2.41 -0.91
N ALA A 10 12.55 1.31 -1.30
CA ALA A 10 11.88 0.08 -1.72
C ALA A 10 11.01 -0.54 -0.62
N ALA A 11 11.52 -0.63 0.61
CA ALA A 11 10.77 -1.17 1.75
C ALA A 11 9.59 -0.27 2.12
N LEU A 12 9.77 1.06 2.05
CA LEU A 12 8.70 2.02 2.29
C LEU A 12 7.61 1.96 1.22
N VAL A 13 7.97 1.86 -0.08
CA VAL A 13 6.98 1.67 -1.15
C VAL A 13 6.23 0.36 -1.00
N ARG A 14 6.92 -0.76 -0.75
CA ARG A 14 6.29 -2.06 -0.48
C ARG A 14 5.28 -1.94 0.68
N ARG A 15 5.69 -1.31 1.78
CA ARG A 15 4.84 -1.14 2.96
C ARG A 15 3.67 -0.19 2.70
N LEU A 16 3.85 0.87 1.90
CA LEU A 16 2.78 1.74 1.44
C LEU A 16 1.72 0.93 0.69
N LEU A 17 2.14 0.17 -0.33
CA LEU A 17 1.25 -0.66 -1.15
C LEU A 17 0.49 -1.69 -0.29
N ALA A 18 1.18 -2.34 0.66
CA ALA A 18 0.55 -3.29 1.56
C ALA A 18 -0.53 -2.63 2.44
N ASN A 19 -0.29 -1.42 2.93
CA ASN A 19 -1.28 -0.69 3.74
C ASN A 19 -2.49 -0.24 2.90
N LEU A 20 -2.26 0.22 1.67
CA LEU A 20 -3.36 0.55 0.75
C LEU A 20 -4.22 -0.68 0.46
N LEU A 21 -3.59 -1.83 0.24
CA LEU A 21 -4.28 -3.08 -0.03
C LEU A 21 -5.09 -3.58 1.18
N LYS A 22 -4.50 -3.56 2.39
CA LYS A 22 -5.22 -3.88 3.63
C LYS A 22 -6.42 -2.97 3.85
N ALA A 23 -6.26 -1.67 3.60
CA ALA A 23 -7.34 -0.71 3.71
C ALA A 23 -8.47 -0.97 2.70
N ALA A 24 -8.11 -1.42 1.49
CA ALA A 24 -9.04 -1.74 0.42
C ALA A 24 -9.83 -3.01 0.74
N LEU A 25 -9.16 -4.08 1.17
CA LEU A 25 -9.74 -5.42 1.30
C LEU A 25 -10.39 -5.72 2.65
N THR A 26 -10.08 -4.95 3.70
CA THR A 26 -10.77 -5.14 5.00
C THR A 26 -12.21 -4.62 4.95
N ALA A 27 -13.12 -5.40 5.52
CA ALA A 27 -14.53 -5.02 5.71
C ALA A 27 -14.75 -4.19 6.99
N ASP A 28 -13.75 -4.05 7.86
CA ASP A 28 -13.83 -3.24 9.08
C ASP A 28 -13.36 -1.80 8.81
N ASP A 29 -14.26 -0.83 8.98
CA ASP A 29 -13.97 0.58 8.72
C ASP A 29 -12.90 1.16 9.64
N ARG A 30 -12.78 0.68 10.88
CA ARG A 30 -11.76 1.15 11.83
C ARG A 30 -10.37 0.67 11.41
N HIS A 31 -10.27 -0.58 10.99
CA HIS A 31 -9.02 -1.11 10.44
C HIS A 31 -8.66 -0.44 9.12
N SER A 32 -9.65 -0.24 8.23
CA SER A 32 -9.44 0.51 6.99
C SER A 32 -8.87 1.90 7.27
N LEU A 33 -9.43 2.61 8.26
CA LEU A 33 -8.95 3.92 8.66
C LEU A 33 -7.51 3.89 9.20
N ALA A 34 -7.19 2.92 10.06
CA ALA A 34 -5.84 2.76 10.61
C ALA A 34 -4.79 2.52 9.52
N TRP A 35 -5.10 1.65 8.56
CA TRP A 35 -4.21 1.38 7.42
C TRP A 35 -4.03 2.58 6.51
N ARG A 36 -5.08 3.38 6.27
CA ARG A 36 -4.96 4.65 5.53
C ARG A 36 -4.10 5.68 6.24
N GLN A 37 -4.20 5.77 7.57
CA GLN A 37 -3.36 6.67 8.36
C GLN A 37 -1.88 6.27 8.28
N GLU A 38 -1.58 4.98 8.39
CA GLU A 38 -0.22 4.46 8.24
C GLU A 38 0.32 4.68 6.82
N ALA A 39 -0.51 4.47 5.78
CA ALA A 39 -0.15 4.78 4.40
C ALA A 39 0.24 6.26 4.22
N ARG A 40 -0.53 7.20 4.80
CA ARG A 40 -0.19 8.64 4.78
C ARG A 40 1.16 8.91 5.46
N ARG A 41 1.43 8.29 6.61
CA ARG A 41 2.70 8.42 7.35
C ARG A 41 3.89 7.86 6.56
N ILE A 42 3.70 6.76 5.83
CA ILE A 42 4.75 6.18 4.99
C ILE A 42 5.01 7.07 3.77
N ARG A 43 3.94 7.58 3.12
CA ARG A 43 4.10 8.51 2.01
C ARG A 43 4.87 9.76 2.41
N SER A 44 4.61 10.35 3.59
CA SER A 44 5.37 11.53 4.02
C SER A 44 6.87 11.25 4.19
N GLN A 45 7.25 10.05 4.64
CA GLN A 45 8.66 9.61 4.66
C GLN A 45 9.26 9.47 3.26
N LEU A 46 8.51 8.92 2.30
CA LEU A 46 8.95 8.84 0.91
C LEU A 46 9.15 10.23 0.29
N MET A 47 8.27 11.18 0.62
CA MET A 47 8.33 12.55 0.09
C MET A 47 9.48 13.37 0.68
N ALA A 48 10.17 12.88 1.72
CA ALA A 48 11.43 13.47 2.17
C ALA A 48 12.57 13.26 1.15
N ASN A 49 12.46 12.27 0.27
CA ASN A 49 13.43 12.02 -0.81
C ASN A 49 12.77 11.39 -2.05
N PRO A 50 12.00 12.16 -2.83
CA PRO A 50 11.19 11.62 -3.93
C PRO A 50 12.03 11.08 -5.09
N SER A 51 13.24 11.60 -5.33
CA SER A 51 14.13 11.11 -6.39
C SER A 51 14.63 9.69 -6.15
N ALA A 52 14.59 9.21 -4.91
CA ALA A 52 14.91 7.82 -4.57
C ALA A 52 13.88 6.81 -5.11
N LEU A 53 12.71 7.28 -5.57
CA LEU A 53 11.65 6.43 -6.12
C LEU A 53 11.85 6.11 -7.61
N GLU A 54 12.54 6.96 -8.37
CA GLU A 54 12.61 6.90 -9.84
C GLU A 54 13.19 5.59 -10.39
N ARG A 55 14.03 4.91 -9.61
CA ARG A 55 14.71 3.66 -10.01
C ARG A 55 13.99 2.40 -9.54
N LEU A 56 12.91 2.53 -8.77
CA LEU A 56 12.23 1.39 -8.18
C LEU A 56 11.40 0.63 -9.22
N LYS A 57 11.45 -0.70 -9.13
CA LYS A 57 10.62 -1.60 -9.94
C LYS A 57 9.34 -1.90 -9.17
N ILE A 58 8.32 -1.08 -9.40
CA ILE A 58 7.08 -1.11 -8.61
C ILE A 58 6.35 -2.45 -8.68
N ASP A 59 6.34 -3.13 -9.83
CA ASP A 59 5.68 -4.44 -9.98
C ASP A 59 6.31 -5.53 -9.10
N GLY A 60 7.63 -5.49 -8.91
CA GLY A 60 8.30 -6.41 -7.98
C GLY A 60 7.95 -6.12 -6.52
N LEU A 61 7.81 -4.83 -6.16
CA LEU A 61 7.38 -4.41 -4.83
C LEU A 61 5.91 -4.71 -4.58
N TRP A 62 5.09 -4.64 -5.62
CA TRP A 62 3.67 -4.97 -5.59
C TRP A 62 3.44 -6.43 -5.23
N TRP A 63 4.12 -7.37 -5.90
CA TRP A 63 4.03 -8.79 -5.58
C TRP A 63 4.36 -9.08 -4.11
N LEU A 64 5.41 -8.43 -3.60
CA LEU A 64 5.82 -8.55 -2.21
C LEU A 64 4.83 -7.90 -1.22
N ALA A 65 4.15 -6.85 -1.63
CA ALA A 65 3.15 -6.14 -0.83
C ALA A 65 1.83 -6.92 -0.73
N ILE A 66 1.45 -7.66 -1.79
CA ILE A 66 0.33 -8.60 -1.76
C ILE A 66 0.56 -9.63 -0.65
N GLY A 67 1.73 -10.27 -0.62
CA GLY A 67 2.07 -11.23 0.43
C GLY A 67 2.06 -10.63 1.85
N ASP A 68 2.48 -9.37 2.02
CA ASP A 68 2.41 -8.66 3.31
C ASP A 68 0.98 -8.31 3.73
N ALA A 69 0.07 -8.14 2.78
CA ALA A 69 -1.34 -7.89 3.04
C ALA A 69 -2.08 -9.16 3.45
N GLU A 70 -1.65 -10.31 2.95
CA GLU A 70 -2.24 -11.64 3.22
C GLU A 70 -1.61 -12.38 4.40
N ALA A 71 -0.63 -11.75 5.06
CA ALA A 71 0.13 -12.35 6.14
C ALA A 71 -0.80 -12.93 7.24
N PRO A 72 -0.56 -14.16 7.70
CA PRO A 72 -1.48 -14.92 8.56
C PRO A 72 -1.82 -14.23 9.89
N GLU A 73 -0.98 -13.32 10.37
CA GLU A 73 -1.25 -12.50 11.56
C GLU A 73 -2.45 -11.56 11.38
N LEU A 74 -2.89 -11.35 10.13
CA LEU A 74 -4.05 -10.53 9.75
C LEU A 74 -5.29 -11.37 9.42
N ARG A 75 -5.16 -12.70 9.32
CA ARG A 75 -6.30 -13.62 9.01
C ARG A 75 -7.31 -13.78 10.14
N ALA A 76 -6.99 -13.34 11.36
CA ALA A 76 -7.99 -13.27 12.43
C ALA A 76 -9.14 -12.30 12.08
N GLU A 77 -8.96 -11.44 11.07
CA GLU A 77 -10.01 -10.64 10.45
C GLU A 77 -10.64 -11.43 9.28
N GLU A 78 -11.57 -12.34 9.59
CA GLU A 78 -12.24 -13.31 8.69
C GLU A 78 -13.13 -12.67 7.56
N LYS A 79 -12.77 -11.51 7.00
CA LYS A 79 -13.57 -10.84 5.96
C LYS A 79 -12.71 -10.13 4.89
N MET A 80 -11.54 -10.67 4.56
CA MET A 80 -10.85 -10.19 3.36
C MET A 80 -11.60 -10.68 2.12
N ILE A 81 -11.93 -9.74 1.24
CA ILE A 81 -12.60 -10.03 -0.04
C ILE A 81 -11.68 -10.91 -0.89
N GLU A 82 -12.19 -12.00 -1.46
CA GLU A 82 -11.45 -12.80 -2.44
C GLU A 82 -11.04 -11.91 -3.61
N TRP A 83 -9.74 -11.84 -3.88
CA TRP A 83 -9.19 -10.85 -4.81
C TRP A 83 -8.45 -11.51 -5.97
N GLY A 84 -8.94 -11.29 -7.18
CA GLY A 84 -8.22 -11.55 -8.42
C GLY A 84 -7.07 -10.55 -8.60
N GLN A 85 -5.92 -10.84 -8.00
CA GLN A 85 -4.76 -9.97 -7.98
C GLN A 85 -4.27 -9.60 -9.39
N PRO A 86 -4.21 -8.30 -9.76
CA PRO A 86 -3.61 -7.90 -11.02
C PRO A 86 -2.11 -8.16 -10.99
N LYS A 87 -1.58 -8.73 -12.08
CA LYS A 87 -0.15 -9.01 -12.26
C LYS A 87 0.73 -7.76 -12.28
N ILE A 88 0.13 -6.61 -12.59
CA ILE A 88 0.78 -5.30 -12.68
C ILE A 88 0.22 -4.43 -11.56
N CYS A 89 1.07 -3.61 -10.96
CA CYS A 89 0.60 -2.68 -9.93
C CYS A 89 -0.34 -1.64 -10.55
N PRO A 90 -1.57 -1.45 -10.02
CA PRO A 90 -2.50 -0.45 -10.52
C PRO A 90 -2.14 0.99 -10.12
N ILE A 91 -1.08 1.18 -9.33
CA ILE A 91 -0.58 2.48 -8.90
C ILE A 91 0.87 2.61 -9.39
N THR A 92 1.20 3.72 -10.03
CA THR A 92 2.53 4.00 -10.55
C THR A 92 3.41 4.77 -9.54
N ILE A 93 4.73 4.75 -9.75
CA ILE A 93 5.66 5.58 -8.97
C ILE A 93 5.37 7.07 -9.16
N ALA A 94 5.00 7.48 -10.38
CA ALA A 94 4.67 8.87 -10.69
C ALA A 94 3.44 9.35 -9.91
N GLU A 95 2.44 8.49 -9.75
CA GLU A 95 1.29 8.79 -8.89
C GLU A 95 1.71 8.91 -7.43
N ILE A 96 2.49 7.97 -6.89
CA ILE A 96 2.94 8.02 -5.48
C ILE A 96 3.72 9.31 -5.17
N SER A 97 4.54 9.77 -6.11
CA SER A 97 5.36 10.98 -5.96
C SER A 97 4.66 12.28 -6.32
N ALA A 98 3.46 12.22 -6.91
CA ALA A 98 2.67 13.40 -7.22
C ALA A 98 2.27 14.11 -5.93
N SER A 99 2.31 15.45 -5.91
CA SER A 99 1.97 16.25 -4.73
C SER A 99 0.53 16.06 -4.29
N ASP A 100 -0.37 15.80 -5.24
CA ASP A 100 -1.80 15.61 -5.10
C ASP A 100 -2.23 14.14 -4.88
N PHE A 101 -1.30 13.21 -4.70
CA PHE A 101 -1.65 11.81 -4.41
C PHE A 101 -2.54 11.69 -3.18
N ASP A 102 -3.72 11.11 -3.41
CA ASP A 102 -4.77 10.92 -2.44
C ASP A 102 -4.87 9.43 -2.05
N VAL A 103 -4.57 9.14 -0.78
CA VAL A 103 -4.62 7.79 -0.21
C VAL A 103 -6.04 7.20 -0.25
N ASP A 104 -7.07 7.99 0.00
CA ASP A 104 -8.45 7.48 -0.01
C ASP A 104 -8.88 7.12 -1.43
N ARG A 105 -8.51 7.94 -2.44
CA ARG A 105 -8.72 7.58 -3.85
C ARG A 105 -7.95 6.36 -4.28
N ALA A 106 -6.69 6.22 -3.86
CA ALA A 106 -5.89 5.03 -4.17
C ALA A 106 -6.53 3.75 -3.59
N VAL A 107 -7.03 3.82 -2.36
CA VAL A 107 -7.77 2.69 -1.73
C VAL A 107 -9.05 2.37 -2.49
N GLN A 108 -9.81 3.39 -2.91
CA GLN A 108 -11.03 3.18 -3.69
C GLN A 108 -10.73 2.55 -5.06
N HIS A 109 -9.67 3.00 -5.73
CA HIS A 109 -9.24 2.43 -7.01
C HIS A 109 -8.83 0.95 -6.88
N LEU A 110 -8.16 0.58 -5.78
CA LEU A 110 -7.83 -0.81 -5.47
C LEU A 110 -9.07 -1.66 -5.22
N ARG A 111 -10.08 -1.13 -4.51
CA ARG A 111 -11.37 -1.81 -4.29
C ARG A 111 -12.10 -2.08 -5.61
N GLU A 112 -12.13 -1.10 -6.50
CA GLU A 112 -12.75 -1.22 -7.82
C GLU A 112 -12.03 -2.26 -8.67
N THR A 113 -10.69 -2.20 -8.71
CA THR A 113 -9.85 -3.18 -9.41
C THR A 113 -10.08 -4.61 -8.87
N ALA A 114 -10.26 -4.75 -7.56
CA ALA A 114 -10.52 -6.02 -6.92
C ALA A 114 -11.92 -6.59 -7.23
N ALA A 115 -12.93 -5.73 -7.34
CA ALA A 115 -14.30 -6.11 -7.64
C ALA A 115 -14.53 -6.52 -9.11
N THR A 116 -13.61 -6.15 -10.01
CA THR A 116 -13.67 -6.50 -11.45
C THR A 116 -12.97 -7.83 -11.80
N GLY A 117 -12.57 -8.63 -10.80
CA GLY A 117 -11.90 -9.92 -10.97
C GLY A 117 -12.80 -11.04 -11.49
#